data_AF-H5YDW9-F1
#
_entry.id   AF-H5YDW9-F1
#
_cell.length_a   1.000
_cell.length_b   1.000
_cell.length_c   1.000
_cell.angle_alpha   90.00
_cell.angle_beta   90.00
_cell.angle_gamma   90.00
#
_symmetry.space_group_name_H-M   'P 1'
#
loop_
_entity.id
_entity.type
_entity.pdbx_description
1 polymer ?
#
loop_
_entity_poly.entity_id
_entity_poly.type
_entity_poly.pdbx_seq_one_letter_code
_entity_poly.pdbx_strand_id
1 'polypeptide(L)' 'MKDMLEHLATLREQIGKCEQLRDAAKSVIKREAVERVVAHYANLAAELDRAISQAENE' A
#
# COMPACT_ATOMS: atom_id res chain seq x y z
N MET A 1 -14.28 6.42 10.06
CA MET A 1 -14.49 5.65 8.82
C MET A 1 -14.11 6.39 7.56
N LYS A 2 -14.66 7.60 7.30
CA LYS A 2 -14.29 8.39 6.12
C LYS A 2 -12.77 8.68 6.03
N ASP A 3 -12.17 9.05 7.15
CA ASP A 3 -10.73 9.25 7.34
C ASP A 3 -9.89 7.99 7.03
N MET A 4 -10.34 6.82 7.49
CA MET A 4 -9.67 5.54 7.21
C MET A 4 -9.78 5.15 5.73
N LEU A 5 -10.93 5.38 5.09
CA LEU A 5 -11.13 5.15 3.65
C LEU A 5 -10.22 6.06 2.80
N GLU A 6 -10.09 7.34 3.17
CA GLU A 6 -9.17 8.28 2.52
C GLU A 6 -7.71 7.85 2.67
N HIS A 7 -7.33 7.36 3.86
CA HIS A 7 -5.99 6.84 4.08
C HIS A 7 -5.73 5.55 3.29
N LEU A 8 -6.69 4.63 3.24
CA LEU A 8 -6.61 3.41 2.43
C LEU A 8 -6.46 3.72 0.93
N ALA A 9 -7.18 4.72 0.41
CA ALA A 9 -7.02 5.17 -0.96
C ALA A 9 -5.60 5.72 -1.21
N THR A 10 -5.06 6.48 -0.27
CA THR A 10 -3.68 7.01 -0.34
C THR A 10 -2.66 5.87 -0.38
N LEU A 11 -2.79 4.85 0.48
CA LEU A 11 -1.90 3.69 0.48
C LEU A 11 -1.94 2.94 -0.85
N ARG A 12 -3.13 2.71 -1.41
CA ARG A 12 -3.30 2.07 -2.73
C ARG A 12 -2.62 2.87 -3.85
N GLU A 13 -2.69 4.19 -3.81
CA GLU A 13 -1.99 5.05 -4.78
C GLU A 13 -0.47 4.96 -4.63
N GLN A 14 0.05 4.96 -3.39
CA GLN A 14 1.49 4.82 -3.14
C GLN A 14 2.02 3.45 -3.57
N ILE A 15 1.26 2.38 -3.35
CA ILE A 15 1.59 1.05 -3.86
C ILE A 15 1.79 1.10 -5.38
N GLY A 16 0.82 1.62 -6.12
CA GLY A 16 0.92 1.71 -7.58
C GLY A 16 2.11 2.54 -8.06
N LYS A 17 2.41 3.66 -7.38
CA LYS A 17 3.61 4.49 -7.67
C LYS A 17 4.90 3.72 -7.42
N CYS A 18 4.99 2.97 -6.32
CA CYS A 18 6.15 2.15 -6.01
C CYS A 18 6.32 0.99 -7.00
N GLU A 19 5.25 0.32 -7.39
CA GLU A 19 5.29 -0.74 -8.41
C GLU A 19 5.82 -0.20 -9.75
N GLN A 20 5.33 0.96 -10.20
CA GLN A 20 5.86 1.62 -11.40
C GLN A 20 7.35 1.96 -11.28
N LEU A 21 7.79 2.45 -10.12
CA LEU A 21 9.21 2.75 -9.86
C LEU A 21 10.07 1.48 -9.88
N ARG A 22 9.58 0.39 -9.30
CA ARG A 22 10.24 -0.91 -9.29
C ARG A 22 10.42 -1.43 -10.72
N ASP A 23 9.37 -1.36 -11.52
CA ASP A 23 9.35 -1.89 -12.88
C ASP A 23 10.25 -1.06 -13.81
N ALA A 24 10.35 0.25 -13.58
CA ALA A 24 11.28 1.14 -14.28
C ALA A 24 12.74 1.02 -13.79
N ALA A 25 12.99 0.40 -12.63
CA ALA A 25 14.32 0.37 -12.03
C ALA A 25 15.27 -0.59 -12.78
N LYS A 26 16.36 -0.02 -13.30
CA LYS A 26 17.48 -0.79 -13.89
C LYS A 26 18.44 -1.36 -12.83
N SER A 27 18.47 -0.77 -11.64
CA SER A 27 19.32 -1.24 -10.53
C SER A 27 18.57 -2.28 -9.69
N VAL A 28 19.21 -3.44 -9.49
CA VAL A 28 18.68 -4.52 -8.65
C VAL A 28 18.45 -4.05 -7.21
N ILE A 29 19.41 -3.32 -6.62
CA ILE A 29 19.29 -2.79 -5.25
C ILE A 29 18.07 -1.85 -5.13
N LYS A 30 17.84 -0.98 -6.12
CA LYS A 30 16.66 -0.10 -6.11
C LYS A 30 15.37 -0.91 -6.21
N ARG A 31 15.33 -1.92 -7.10
CA ARG A 31 14.17 -2.79 -7.28
C ARG A 31 13.81 -3.49 -5.97
N GLU A 32 14.79 -4.10 -5.32
CA GLU A 32 14.60 -4.80 -4.04
C GLU A 32 14.17 -3.86 -2.91
N ALA A 33 14.74 -2.66 -2.85
CA ALA A 33 14.33 -1.67 -1.87
C ALA A 33 12.87 -1.26 -2.05
N VAL A 34 12.46 -1.00 -3.29
CA VAL A 34 11.07 -0.62 -3.60
C VAL A 34 10.10 -1.78 -3.42
N GLU A 35 10.49 -3.01 -3.75
CA GLU A 35 9.71 -4.23 -3.50
C GLU A 35 9.36 -4.37 -2.01
N ARG A 36 10.34 -4.15 -1.12
CA ARG A 36 10.08 -4.17 0.33
C ARG A 36 9.10 -3.08 0.76
N VAL A 37 9.21 -1.88 0.18
CA VAL A 37 8.27 -0.77 0.48
C VAL A 37 6.85 -1.12 0.03
N VAL A 38 6.68 -1.70 -1.16
CA VAL A 38 5.37 -2.19 -1.66
C VAL A 38 4.76 -3.20 -0.68
N ALA A 39 5.55 -4.17 -0.22
CA ALA A 39 5.08 -5.17 0.74
C ALA A 39 4.61 -4.54 2.06
N HIS A 40 5.33 -3.52 2.58
CA HIS A 40 4.91 -2.82 3.79
C HIS A 40 3.60 -2.04 3.60
N TYR A 41 3.44 -1.34 2.48
CA TYR A 41 2.18 -0.63 2.20
C TYR A 41 1.01 -1.59 1.99
N ALA A 42 1.24 -2.74 1.33
CA ALA A 42 0.21 -3.76 1.16
C ALA A 42 -0.28 -4.31 2.51
N ASN A 43 0.63 -4.57 3.45
CA ASN A 43 0.27 -5.00 4.80
C ASN A 43 -0.55 -3.95 5.55
N LEU A 44 -0.13 -2.68 5.52
CA LEU A 44 -0.87 -1.58 6.14
C LEU A 44 -2.26 -1.40 5.52
N ALA A 45 -2.35 -1.46 4.18
CA ALA A 45 -3.63 -1.36 3.48
C ALA A 45 -4.58 -2.49 3.89
N ALA A 46 -4.08 -3.72 4.03
CA ALA A 46 -4.87 -4.86 4.48
C ALA A 46 -5.31 -4.74 5.94
N GLU A 47 -4.49 -4.16 6.82
CA GLU A 47 -4.87 -3.86 8.21
C GLU A 47 -6.01 -2.83 8.27
N LEU A 48 -5.89 -1.72 7.52
CA LEU A 48 -6.95 -0.72 7.45
C LEU A 48 -8.25 -1.29 6.86
N ASP A 49 -8.16 -2.06 5.77
CA ASP A 49 -9.32 -2.67 5.11
C ASP A 49 -10.07 -3.62 6.06
N ARG A 50 -9.35 -4.40 6.88
CA ARG A 50 -9.95 -5.23 7.93
C ARG A 50 -10.62 -4.41 9.01
N ALA A 51 -9.98 -3.35 9.51
CA ALA A 51 -10.57 -2.47 10.53
C ALA A 51 -11.84 -1.78 9.99
N ILE A 52 -11.82 -1.36 8.72
CA ILE A 52 -12.99 -0.80 8.05
C ILE A 52 -14.12 -1.82 7.99
N SER A 53 -13.82 -3.02 7.51
CA SER A 53 -14.80 -4.10 7.39
C SER A 53 -15.39 -4.48 8.74
N GLN A 54 -14.61 -4.49 9.81
CA GLN A 54 -15.11 -4.76 11.16
C GLN A 54 -16.09 -3.69 11.62
N ALA A 55 -15.74 -2.41 11.46
CA ALA A 55 -16.59 -1.30 11.85
C ALA A 55 -17.91 -1.19 11.05
N GLU A 56 -17.95 -1.72 9.82
CA GLU A 56 -19.17 -1.77 9.01
C GLU A 56 -20.12 -2.91 9.40
N ASN A 57 -19.62 -3.93 10.11
CA ASN A 57 -20.38 -5.09 10.57
C ASN A 57 -20.83 -4.97 12.05
N GLU A 58 -20.46 -3.88 12.73
CA GLU A 58 -20.94 -3.48 14.07
C GLU A 58 -22.23 -2.64 13.97
#